data_AF-A0A7C4G2Y3-F1
#
_entry.id   AF-A0A7C4G2Y3-F1
#
_cell.length_a   1.000
_cell.length_b   1.000
_cell.length_c   1.000
_cell.angle_alpha   90.00
_cell.angle_beta   90.00
_cell.angle_gamma   90.00
#
_symmetry.space_group_name_H-M   'P 1'
#
loop_
_entity.id
_entity.type
_entity.pdbx_description
1 polymer ?
#
loop_
_entity_poly.entity_id
_entity_poly.type
_entity_poly.pdbx_seq_one_letter_code
_entity_poly.pdbx_strand_id
1 'polypeptide(L)' 'VMPVVWKRRWGAGRVFYSSLGHVVADFNVPEAREIQRRGILWAAR' A
#
# COMPACT_ATOMS: atom_id res chain seq x y z
N VAL A 1 17.24 3.57 7.16
CA VAL A 1 16.40 3.10 6.03
C VAL A 1 15.08 3.86 6.08
N MET A 2 14.57 4.36 4.94
CA MET A 2 13.27 5.03 4.85
C MET A 2 12.23 4.05 4.30
N PRO A 3 11.11 3.79 5.01
CA PRO A 3 10.15 2.78 4.56
C PRO A 3 9.28 3.30 3.41
N VAL A 4 9.18 2.52 2.33
CA VAL A 4 8.39 2.85 1.13
C VAL A 4 6.97 2.26 1.21
N VAL A 5 6.80 1.11 1.88
CA VAL A 5 5.51 0.46 2.09
C VAL A 5 5.48 -0.14 3.49
N TRP A 6 4.38 0.05 4.22
CA TRP A 6 4.16 -0.60 5.51
C TRP A 6 2.67 -0.70 5.84
N LYS A 7 2.34 -1.52 6.84
CA LYS A 7 0.99 -1.60 7.42
C LYS A 7 1.08 -1.68 8.93
N ARG A 8 0.11 -1.09 9.63
CA ARG A 8 0.04 -1.06 11.09
C ARG A 8 -1.41 -1.13 11.57
N ARG A 9 -1.66 -1.70 12.74
CA ARG A 9 -2.96 -1.56 13.44
C ARG A 9 -2.95 -0.33 14.34
N TRP A 10 -4.09 0.35 14.41
CA TRP A 10 -4.33 1.46 15.34
C TRP A 10 -5.65 1.23 16.05
N GLY A 11 -5.60 0.69 17.27
CA GLY A 11 -6.77 0.11 17.93
C GLY A 11 -7.38 -1.02 17.07
N ALA A 12 -8.69 -0.94 16.83
CA ALA A 12 -9.39 -1.85 15.92
C ALA A 12 -9.17 -1.52 14.43
N GLY A 13 -8.66 -0.32 14.11
CA GLY A 13 -8.44 0.14 12.75
C GLY A 13 -7.17 -0.42 12.11
N ARG A 14 -7.17 -0.47 10.78
CA ARG A 14 -6.04 -0.91 9.95
C ARG A 14 -5.53 0.21 9.06
N VAL A 15 -4.23 0.48 9.11
CA VAL A 15 -3.55 1.51 8.32
C VAL A 15 -2.58 0.85 7.34
N PHE A 16 -2.77 1.11 6.06
CA PHE A 16 -1.83 0.75 5.00
C PHE A 16 -1.24 2.02 4.41
N TYR A 17 0.09 2.07 4.30
CA TYR A 17 0.84 3.18 3.71
C TYR A 17 1.70 2.66 2.56
N SER A 18 1.74 3.44 1.48
CA SER A 18 2.60 3.25 0.32
C SER A 18 2.98 4.62 -0.22
N SER A 19 4.28 4.87 -0.43
CA SER A 19 4.76 6.05 -1.14
C SER A 19 4.93 5.81 -2.66
N LEU A 20 4.51 4.65 -3.15
CA LEU A 20 4.48 4.33 -4.59
C LEU A 20 3.26 4.98 -5.27
N GLY A 21 3.40 5.35 -6.54
CA GLY A 21 2.33 5.96 -7.33
C GLY A 21 2.49 7.47 -7.54
N HIS A 22 3.71 7.92 -7.84
CA HIS A 22 3.96 9.29 -8.25
C HIS A 22 3.26 9.60 -9.58
N VAL A 23 3.16 8.60 -10.48
CA VAL A 23 2.38 8.65 -11.72
C VAL A 23 1.58 7.36 -11.94
N VAL A 24 0.52 7.42 -12.75
CA VAL A 24 -0.33 6.25 -13.04
C VAL A 24 0.45 5.10 -13.66
N ALA A 25 1.46 5.41 -14.48
CA ALA A 25 2.32 4.43 -15.12
C ALA A 25 3.15 3.59 -14.12
N ASP A 26 3.34 4.04 -12.88
CA ASP A 26 4.03 3.26 -11.83
C ASP A 26 3.30 1.94 -11.56
N PHE A 27 1.98 1.92 -11.71
CA PHE A 27 1.17 0.71 -11.56
C PHE A 27 1.19 -0.19 -12.81
N ASN A 28 1.97 0.14 -13.85
CA ASN A 28 2.30 -0.84 -14.90
C ASN A 28 3.34 -1.85 -14.41
N VAL A 29 4.09 -1.54 -13.34
CA VAL A 29 4.88 -2.53 -12.60
C VAL A 29 3.91 -3.45 -11.84
N PRO A 30 3.83 -4.75 -12.20
CA PRO A 30 2.82 -5.65 -11.63
C PRO A 30 2.89 -5.77 -10.11
N GLU A 31 4.09 -5.73 -9.54
CA GLU A 31 4.35 -5.83 -8.10
C GLU A 31 3.82 -4.61 -7.36
N ALA A 32 4.03 -3.39 -7.90
CA ALA A 32 3.52 -2.16 -7.31
C ALA A 32 1.99 -2.16 -7.29
N ARG A 33 1.37 -2.56 -8.41
CA ARG A 33 -0.10 -2.71 -8.52
C ARG A 33 -0.63 -3.73 -7.51
N GLU A 34 0.02 -4.88 -7.39
CA GLU A 34 -0.43 -5.96 -6.52
C GLU A 34 -0.27 -5.61 -5.03
N ILE A 35 0.82 -4.93 -4.65
CA ILE A 35 1.01 -4.41 -3.31
C ILE A 35 -0.10 -3.42 -2.96
N GLN A 36 -0.40 -2.47 -3.87
CA GLN A 36 -1.44 -1.47 -3.65
C GLN A 36 -2.82 -2.13 -3.48
N ARG A 37 -3.17 -3.09 -4.36
CA ARG A 37 -4.43 -3.84 -4.30
C ARG A 37 -4.57 -4.62 -2.98
N ARG A 38 -3.53 -5.37 -2.59
CA ARG A 38 -3.54 -6.16 -1.35
C ARG A 38 -3.60 -5.28 -0.10
N GLY A 39 -2.87 -4.16 -0.10
CA GLY A 39 -2.83 -3.21 1.00
C GLY A 39 -4.19 -2.57 1.25
N ILE A 40 -4.84 -2.08 0.19
CA ILE A 40 -6.19 -1.49 0.26
C ILE A 40 -7.21 -2.52 0.75
N LEU A 41 -7.22 -3.73 0.17
CA LEU A 41 -8.12 -4.80 0.61
C LEU A 41 -7.87 -5.23 2.06
N TRP A 42 -6.62 -5.20 2.53
CA TRP A 42 -6.31 -5.51 3.92
C TRP A 42 -6.84 -4.43 4.87
N ALA A 43 -6.73 -3.15 4.50
CA ALA A 43 -7.18 -2.01 5.30
C ALA A 43 -8.71 -1.82 5.31
N ALA A 44 -9.39 -2.23 4.25
CA ALA A 44 -10.86 -2.13 4.11
C ALA A 44 -11.65 -3.17 4.92
N ARG A 45 -10.98 -4.24 5.36
CA ARG A 45 -11.59 -5.25 6.23
C ARG A 45 -11.56 -4.76 7.68
#